data_AF-A0A378ARL3-F1
#
_entry.id   AF-A0A378ARL3-F1
#
_cell.length_a   1.000
_cell.length_b   1.000
_cell.length_c   1.000
_cell.angle_alpha   90.00
_cell.angle_beta   90.00
_cell.angle_gamma   90.00
#
_symmetry.space_group_name_H-M   'P 1'
#
loop_
_entity.id
_entity.type
_entity.pdbx_description
1 polymer ?
#
loop_
_entity_poly.entity_id
_entity_poly.type
_entity_poly.pdbx_seq_one_letter_code
_entity_poly.pdbx_strand_id
1 'polypeptide(L)' 'MLREHIHIDGMPLHIIDTAGLRDANDEVERIGIERAWQEIAQADRVLFMVDGTTTSAVDPAEIWPDFIEPPAR' A
#
# COMPACT_ATOMS: atom_id res chain seq x y z
N MET A 1 4.54 -2.76 12.07
CA MET A 1 4.38 -3.50 10.81
C MET A 1 4.56 -4.95 11.11
N LEU A 2 3.67 -5.77 10.56
CA LEU A 2 3.71 -7.22 10.71
C LEU A 2 4.32 -7.81 9.44
N ARG A 3 5.15 -8.85 9.59
CA ARG A 3 5.79 -9.55 8.48
C ARG A 3 5.49 -11.03 8.61
N GLU A 4 4.81 -11.57 7.61
CA GLU A 4 4.40 -12.97 7.58
C GLU A 4 5.06 -13.71 6.41
N HIS A 5 5.31 -15.00 6.63
CA HIS A 5 5.90 -15.88 5.64
C HIS A 5 4.85 -16.89 5.21
N ILE A 6 4.47 -16.87 3.93
CA ILE A 6 3.47 -17.77 3.38
C ILE A 6 4.01 -18.49 2.16
N HIS A 7 3.33 -19.55 1.76
CA HIS A 7 3.60 -20.26 0.53
C HIS A 7 2.31 -20.27 -0.31
N ILE A 8 2.41 -19.86 -1.57
CA ILE A 8 1.33 -19.95 -2.55
C ILE A 8 1.83 -20.83 -3.69
N ASP A 9 1.18 -21.97 -3.90
CA ASP A 9 1.54 -22.94 -4.96
C ASP A 9 3.02 -23.34 -4.96
N GLY A 10 3.62 -23.44 -3.78
CA GLY A 10 5.04 -23.80 -3.59
C GLY A 10 6.03 -22.64 -3.75
N MET A 11 5.57 -21.44 -4.10
CA MET A 11 6.37 -20.21 -4.09
C MET A 11 6.34 -19.57 -2.69
N PRO A 12 7.48 -19.34 -2.03
CA PRO A 12 7.53 -18.61 -0.77
C PRO A 12 7.36 -17.10 -0.99
N LEU A 13 6.60 -16.43 -0.13
CA LEU A 13 6.40 -14.98 -0.16
C LEU A 13 6.54 -14.38 1.24
N HIS A 14 7.04 -13.14 1.28
CA HIS A 14 6.97 -12.27 2.45
C HIS A 14 5.80 -11.30 2.28
N ILE A 15 4.80 -11.38 3.16
CA ILE A 15 3.72 -10.40 3.22
C ILE A 15 4.03 -9.39 4.32
N ILE A 16 3.92 -8.12 3.98
CA ILE A 16 4.16 -7.01 4.91
C ILE A 16 2.84 -6.23 5.04
N ASP A 17 2.33 -6.15 6.27
CA ASP A 17 1.18 -5.31 6.60
C ASP A 17 1.64 -3.90 6.97
N THR A 18 1.12 -2.90 6.25
CA THR A 18 1.52 -1.49 6.35
C THR A 18 0.42 -0.62 6.96
N ALA A 19 0.78 0.55 7.45
CA ALA A 19 -0.22 1.56 7.79
C ALA A 19 -0.99 1.99 6.53
N GLY A 20 -2.25 2.42 6.70
CA GLY A 20 -3.03 3.00 5.61
C GLY A 20 -2.42 4.32 5.14
N LEU A 21 -2.39 4.54 3.83
CA LEU A 21 -1.90 5.78 3.23
C LEU A 21 -3.01 6.83 3.31
N ARG A 22 -2.78 7.92 4.05
CA ARG A 22 -3.67 9.08 4.17
C ARG A 22 -2.92 10.24 4.83
N ASP A 23 -3.54 11.41 4.88
CA ASP A 23 -3.04 12.49 5.73
C ASP A 23 -3.25 12.14 7.22
N ALA A 24 -2.22 12.38 8.01
CA ALA A 24 -2.21 12.10 9.43
C ALA A 24 -1.98 13.38 10.24
N ASN A 25 -2.71 13.51 11.36
CA ASN A 25 -2.61 14.66 12.25
C ASN A 25 -1.66 14.41 13.43
N ASP A 26 -1.38 13.15 13.76
CA ASP A 26 -0.45 12.79 14.83
C ASP A 26 0.88 12.25 14.29
N GLU A 27 1.93 12.43 15.08
CA GLU A 27 3.29 12.09 14.70
C GLU A 27 3.52 10.58 14.54
N VAL A 28 2.83 9.76 15.34
CA VAL A 28 2.99 8.30 15.29
C VAL A 28 2.41 7.75 14.00
N GLU A 29 1.22 8.20 13.61
CA GLU A 29 0.58 7.83 12.35
C GLU A 29 1.40 8.32 11.15
N ARG A 30 1.93 9.56 11.19
CA ARG A 30 2.82 10.10 10.14
C ARG A 30 4.06 9.23 9.94
N ILE A 31 4.73 8.79 11.00
CA ILE A 31 5.87 7.87 10.93
C ILE A 31 5.44 6.52 10.35
N GLY A 32 4.24 6.04 10.71
CA GLY A 32 3.65 4.82 10.15
C GLY A 32 3.49 4.89 8.63
N ILE A 33 2.96 6.00 8.13
CA ILE A 33 2.77 6.27 6.69
C ILE A 33 4.12 6.39 5.98
N GLU A 34 5.09 7.10 6.56
CA GLU A 34 6.43 7.23 5.99
C GLU A 34 7.10 5.86 5.81
N ARG A 35 6.98 4.98 6.80
CA ARG A 35 7.46 3.60 6.71
C ARG A 35 6.69 2.80 5.66
N ALA A 36 5.37 3.02 5.52
CA ALA A 36 4.57 2.31 4.52
C ALA A 36 5.07 2.62 3.10
N TRP A 37 5.37 3.88 2.82
CA TRP A 37 5.99 4.29 1.56
C TRP A 37 7.37 3.66 1.31
N GLN A 38 8.19 3.51 2.36
CA GLN A 38 9.51 2.87 2.25
C GLN A 38 9.42 1.38 1.92
N GLU A 39 8.43 0.67 2.49
CA GLU A 39 8.20 -0.75 2.19
C GLU A 39 7.63 -0.91 0.76
N ILE A 40 6.69 -0.05 0.35
CA ILE A 40 6.14 -0.03 -1.02
C ILE A 40 7.26 0.15 -2.05
N ALA A 41 8.22 1.05 -1.80
CA ALA A 41 9.35 1.28 -2.71
C ALA A 41 10.30 0.08 -2.85
N GLN A 42 10.30 -0.84 -1.88
CA GLN A 42 11.13 -2.05 -1.88
C GLN A 42 10.36 -3.31 -2.31
N ALA A 43 9.04 -3.23 -2.40
CA ALA A 43 8.21 -4.39 -2.70
C ALA A 43 8.31 -4.81 -4.17
N ASP A 44 8.43 -6.12 -4.41
CA ASP A 44 8.35 -6.68 -5.78
C ASP A 44 6.94 -6.51 -6.38
N ARG A 45 5.93 -6.57 -5.52
CA ARG A 45 4.50 -6.43 -5.86
C ARG A 45 3.76 -5.72 -4.72
N VAL A 46 2.82 -4.86 -5.11
CA VAL A 46 1.94 -4.15 -4.17
C VAL A 46 0.52 -4.61 -4.37
N LEU A 47 -0.16 -4.96 -3.26
CA LEU A 47 -1.60 -5.18 -3.24
C LEU A 47 -2.29 -3.86 -2.93
N PHE A 48 -2.83 -3.20 -3.95
CA PHE A 48 -3.59 -1.95 -3.80
C PHE A 48 -5.01 -2.27 -3.31
N MET A 49 -5.30 -1.98 -2.05
CA MET A 49 -6.56 -2.32 -1.40
C MET A 49 -7.51 -1.13 -1.38
N VAL A 50 -8.73 -1.33 -1.87
CA VAL A 50 -9.77 -0.31 -2.01
C VAL A 50 -11.04 -0.79 -1.33
N ASP A 51 -11.70 0.09 -0.58
CA ASP A 51 -13.03 -0.18 -0.04
C ASP A 51 -14.08 -0.05 -1.15
N GLY A 52 -14.61 -1.20 -1.60
CA GLY A 52 -15.62 -1.26 -2.67
C GLY A 52 -16.97 -0.62 -2.33
N THR A 53 -17.19 -0.15 -1.10
CA THR A 53 -18.36 0.65 -0.73
C THR A 53 -18.18 2.15 -1.04
N THR A 54 -16.95 2.59 -1.29
CA THR A 54 -16.61 4.02 -1.49
C THR A 54 -16.56 4.45 -2.95
N THR A 55 -16.42 3.51 -3.88
CA THR A 55 -16.35 3.79 -5.32
C THR A 55 -16.81 2.57 -6.13
N SER A 56 -17.37 2.82 -7.31
CA SER A 56 -17.64 1.79 -8.32
C SER A 56 -16.57 1.72 -9.40
N ALA A 57 -15.57 2.61 -9.36
CA ALA A 57 -14.44 2.55 -10.28
C ALA A 57 -13.62 1.28 -10.02
N VAL A 58 -13.11 0.67 -11.10
CA VAL A 58 -12.27 -0.54 -11.05
C VAL A 58 -10.87 -0.29 -11.58
N ASP A 59 -10.68 0.81 -12.30
CA ASP A 59 -9.36 1.24 -12.76
C ASP A 59 -8.63 1.95 -11.60
N PRO A 60 -7.47 1.44 -11.14
CA PRO A 60 -6.70 2.10 -10.09
C PRO A 60 -6.32 3.55 -10.41
N ALA A 61 -6.14 3.89 -11.70
CA ALA A 61 -5.82 5.26 -12.12
C ALA A 61 -7.01 6.22 -11.93
N GLU A 62 -8.25 5.71 -11.90
CA GLU A 62 -9.44 6.49 -11.56
C GLU A 62 -9.66 6.56 -10.04
N ILE A 63 -9.25 5.51 -9.31
CA ILE A 63 -9.43 5.42 -7.86
C ILE A 63 -8.43 6.31 -7.11
N TRP A 64 -7.14 6.21 -7.47
CA TRP A 64 -6.07 7.00 -6.85
C TRP A 64 -4.95 7.30 -7.86
N PRO A 65 -5.12 8.33 -8.71
CA PRO A 65 -4.16 8.68 -9.75
C PRO A 65 -2.74 8.89 -9.22
N ASP A 66 -2.59 9.69 -8.14
CA ASP A 66 -1.28 10.05 -7.58
C ASP A 66 -0.47 8.86 -7.07
N PHE A 67 -1.14 7.74 -6.73
CA PHE A 67 -0.46 6.52 -6.31
C PHE A 67 0.08 5.73 -7.51
N ILE A 68 -0.69 5.67 -8.60
CA ILE A 68 -0.37 4.90 -9.80
C ILE A 68 0.64 5.65 -10.68
N GLU A 69 0.43 6.94 -10.84
CA GLU A 69 1.30 7.85 -11.58
C GLU A 69 1.74 8.99 -10.65
N PRO A 70 2.74 8.74 -9.79
CA PRO A 70 3.24 9.80 -8.93
C PRO A 70 3.74 10.96 -9.79
N PRO A 71 3.41 12.22 -9.44
CA PRO A 71 3.83 13.37 -10.21
C PRO A 71 5.36 13.34 -10.39
N ALA A 72 5.81 13.60 -11.61
CA ALA A 72 7.24 13.67 -11.93
C ALA A 72 7.92 14.63 -10.95
N ARG A 73 8.87 14.11 -10.16
CA ARG A 73 9.69 14.90 -9.25
C ARG A 73 10.64 15.81 -10.01
#